data_AF-A0A1H2IN42-F1
#
_entry.id   AF-A0A1H2IN42-F1
#
_cell.length_a   1.000
_cell.length_b   1.000
_cell.length_c   1.000
_cell.angle_alpha   90.00
_cell.angle_beta   90.00
_cell.angle_gamma   90.00
#
_symmetry.space_group_name_H-M   'P 1'
#
loop_
_entity.id
_entity.type
_entity.pdbx_description
1 polymer ?
#
loop_
_entity_poly.entity_id
_entity_poly.type
_entity_poly.pdbx_seq_one_letter_code
_entity_poly.pdbx_strand_id
1 'polypeptide(L)'
;MSGRSGTSRRRLPAILIGGSVIATLVAAAPGHAEEPARSGGSAAASAAAFGTEPDVTSVTLVTGDRVHIDRTADGREGITVDPAPRPGGVVPQFHATSRDGVTQVIPADVAALVPDRLDPALFDVTALAAQDAGDTLPLILDYADDAVRPLNTTPVPGATATLQLASVNAVAVDADPAAFGAAVLTLAGASTDAATLAAQPLAPWRRSGSTPAPRPGWTAVPARSRRRPPGRPASTAPG
;
A
#
# COMPACT_ATOMS: atom_id res chain seq x y z
N MET A 1 21.05 16.05 66.31
CA MET A 1 19.77 15.53 65.77
C MET A 1 19.95 15.33 64.27
N SER A 2 20.31 14.15 63.78
CA SER A 2 19.41 13.04 63.38
C SER A 2 18.37 13.53 62.37
N GLY A 3 18.29 13.14 61.09
CA GLY A 3 18.83 12.02 60.33
C GLY A 3 17.69 11.38 59.52
N ARG A 4 17.84 11.26 58.19
CA ARG A 4 17.62 10.02 57.40
C ARG A 4 17.57 10.26 55.89
N SER A 5 18.43 9.50 55.22
CA SER A 5 18.61 9.33 53.78
C SER A 5 17.57 8.37 53.20
N GLY A 6 17.25 8.51 51.91
CA GLY A 6 16.47 7.54 51.14
C GLY A 6 16.96 7.44 49.70
N THR A 7 17.96 6.59 49.44
CA THR A 7 18.40 6.13 48.12
C THR A 7 17.81 4.75 47.81
N SER A 8 17.26 4.53 46.62
CA SER A 8 17.00 3.17 46.06
C SER A 8 17.40 3.19 44.58
N ARG A 9 18.66 2.92 44.21
CA ARG A 9 19.37 1.62 44.04
C ARG A 9 18.79 0.70 42.95
N ARG A 10 19.31 0.91 41.73
CA ARG A 10 19.44 -0.05 40.61
C ARG A 10 20.07 -1.36 41.08
N ARG A 11 19.63 -2.52 40.56
CA ARG A 11 20.38 -3.78 40.61
C ARG A 11 20.12 -4.69 39.39
N LEU A 12 21.16 -4.91 38.60
CA LEU A 12 21.56 -6.18 37.94
C LEU A 12 22.51 -6.92 38.92
N PRO A 13 23.13 -8.08 38.62
CA PRO A 13 22.80 -9.30 37.83
C PRO A 13 22.99 -10.59 38.70
N ALA A 14 22.92 -11.82 38.13
CA ALA A 14 23.89 -12.92 38.41
C ALA A 14 23.59 -14.22 37.65
N ILE A 15 24.60 -14.69 36.93
CA ILE A 15 24.80 -16.04 36.37
C ILE A 15 25.18 -17.00 37.49
N LEU A 16 24.65 -18.23 37.49
CA LEU A 16 25.19 -19.34 38.29
C LEU A 16 25.26 -20.63 37.47
N ILE A 17 26.41 -21.28 37.62
CA ILE A 17 26.90 -22.53 37.03
C ILE A 17 26.56 -23.70 37.99
N GLY A 18 26.24 -24.87 37.45
CA GLY A 18 26.21 -26.17 38.17
C GLY A 18 25.11 -27.07 37.62
N GLY A 19 25.27 -28.36 37.33
CA GLY A 19 26.34 -29.29 37.65
C GLY A 19 25.72 -30.65 38.00
N SER A 20 25.70 -31.58 37.03
CA SER A 20 25.84 -33.04 37.15
C SER A 20 24.80 -33.94 37.89
N VAL A 21 24.78 -35.20 37.41
CA VAL A 21 24.49 -36.49 38.09
C VAL A 21 23.15 -37.23 37.80
N ILE A 22 23.25 -38.20 36.88
CA ILE A 22 22.90 -39.64 36.95
C ILE A 22 21.61 -40.08 37.69
N ALA A 23 20.72 -40.81 37.00
CA ALA A 23 20.21 -42.13 37.46
C ALA A 23 19.33 -42.81 36.39
N THR A 24 19.82 -43.96 35.90
CA THR A 24 19.11 -44.99 35.13
C THR A 24 18.05 -45.72 35.95
N LEU A 25 16.90 -46.07 35.36
CA LEU A 25 16.12 -47.24 35.76
C LEU A 25 15.62 -48.00 34.53
N VAL A 26 16.06 -49.25 34.42
CA VAL A 26 15.62 -50.28 33.48
C VAL A 26 14.44 -51.03 34.11
N ALA A 27 13.37 -51.27 33.35
CA ALA A 27 12.39 -52.30 33.67
C ALA A 27 12.09 -53.11 32.40
N ALA A 28 12.55 -54.36 32.39
CA ALA A 28 12.31 -55.36 31.37
C ALA A 28 11.09 -56.22 31.76
N ALA A 29 10.26 -56.57 30.78
CA ALA A 29 9.31 -57.69 30.87
C ALA A 29 9.44 -58.55 29.59
N PRO A 30 9.72 -59.87 29.70
CA PRO A 30 9.69 -60.80 28.59
C PRO A 30 8.42 -61.66 28.57
N GLY A 31 8.03 -62.14 27.39
CA GLY A 31 6.99 -63.17 27.16
C GLY A 31 6.44 -63.06 25.73
N HIS A 32 7.08 -63.68 24.73
CA HIS A 32 6.78 -65.01 24.15
C HIS A 32 5.30 -65.20 23.74
N ALA A 33 4.91 -65.69 22.57
CA ALA A 33 5.51 -65.94 21.25
C ALA A 33 4.34 -66.42 20.35
N GLU A 34 4.23 -66.00 19.08
CA GLU A 34 3.83 -66.89 17.97
C GLU A 34 3.98 -66.19 16.60
N GLU A 35 4.71 -66.83 15.70
CA GLU A 35 4.93 -66.57 14.27
C GLU A 35 4.41 -67.84 13.53
N PRO A 36 3.84 -67.88 12.28
CA PRO A 36 4.51 -67.37 11.08
C PRO A 36 3.71 -66.86 9.85
N ALA A 37 4.45 -66.02 9.12
CA ALA A 37 4.58 -65.90 7.65
C ALA A 37 3.37 -65.53 6.78
N ARG A 38 3.54 -64.44 6.04
CA ARG A 38 3.43 -64.44 4.57
C ARG A 38 4.24 -63.28 3.99
N SER A 39 5.28 -63.66 3.23
CA SER A 39 6.05 -62.79 2.35
C SER A 39 5.13 -62.10 1.35
N GLY A 40 5.11 -60.77 1.38
CA GLY A 40 4.60 -59.93 0.32
C GLY A 40 5.61 -58.81 0.12
N GLY A 41 6.60 -59.05 -0.73
CA GLY A 41 7.48 -57.99 -1.20
C GLY A 41 6.64 -56.94 -1.90
N SER A 42 6.39 -55.83 -1.22
CA SER A 42 6.05 -54.57 -1.88
C SER A 42 7.25 -53.68 -1.67
N ALA A 43 8.11 -53.66 -2.68
CA ALA A 43 8.97 -52.54 -2.98
C ALA A 43 8.08 -51.32 -3.26
N ALA A 44 7.45 -50.78 -2.22
CA ALA A 44 7.07 -49.39 -2.21
C ALA A 44 8.38 -48.65 -2.03
N ALA A 45 8.94 -48.28 -3.18
CA ALA A 45 10.03 -47.35 -3.31
C ALA A 45 9.99 -46.35 -2.15
N SER A 46 11.13 -46.25 -1.47
CA SER A 46 11.52 -45.01 -0.83
C SER A 46 11.34 -43.93 -1.89
N ALA A 47 10.15 -43.31 -1.91
CA ALA A 47 9.96 -42.01 -2.49
C ALA A 47 10.87 -41.16 -1.62
N ALA A 48 12.08 -40.93 -2.12
CA ALA A 48 12.97 -39.95 -1.57
C ALA A 48 12.11 -38.73 -1.22
N ALA A 49 12.13 -38.35 0.05
CA ALA A 49 11.64 -37.07 0.49
C ALA A 49 12.49 -36.02 -0.23
N PHE A 50 12.13 -35.73 -1.48
CA PHE A 50 12.67 -34.62 -2.22
C PHE A 50 12.00 -33.38 -1.65
N GLY A 51 12.82 -32.56 -1.00
CA GLY A 51 12.44 -31.23 -0.57
C GLY A 51 12.43 -31.11 0.94
N THR A 52 13.46 -30.46 1.46
CA THR A 52 13.31 -29.52 2.56
C THR A 52 11.98 -28.77 2.36
N GLU A 53 11.13 -28.72 3.40
CA GLU A 53 9.90 -27.90 3.35
C GLU A 53 10.26 -26.50 2.83
N PRO A 54 9.52 -25.98 1.83
CA PRO A 54 9.78 -24.64 1.32
C PRO A 54 9.63 -23.63 2.47
N ASP A 55 10.55 -22.68 2.54
CA ASP A 55 10.42 -21.55 3.45
C ASP A 55 9.38 -20.61 2.84
N VAL A 56 8.19 -20.56 3.45
CA VAL A 56 7.05 -19.77 2.97
C VAL A 56 6.88 -18.56 3.87
N THR A 57 7.10 -17.38 3.31
CA THR A 57 6.84 -16.10 3.99
C THR A 57 5.60 -15.45 3.41
N SER A 58 4.71 -14.95 4.28
CA SER A 58 3.49 -14.26 3.87
C SER A 58 3.56 -12.78 4.26
N VAL A 59 3.23 -11.89 3.32
CA VAL A 59 3.28 -10.44 3.49
C VAL A 59 1.95 -9.83 3.07
N THR A 60 1.44 -8.85 3.82
CA THR A 60 0.23 -8.09 3.45
C THR A 60 0.64 -6.76 2.84
N LEU A 61 0.17 -6.48 1.63
CA LEU A 61 0.37 -5.20 0.96
C LEU A 61 -0.54 -4.12 1.54
N VAL A 62 -0.22 -2.84 1.27
CA VAL A 62 -1.02 -1.69 1.69
C VAL A 62 -2.44 -1.67 1.11
N THR A 63 -2.68 -2.41 0.02
CA THR A 63 -3.99 -2.64 -0.61
C THR A 63 -4.80 -3.74 0.09
N GLY A 64 -4.21 -4.43 1.06
CA GLY A 64 -4.77 -5.60 1.75
C GLY A 64 -4.50 -6.94 1.07
N ASP A 65 -3.88 -6.96 -0.11
CA ASP A 65 -3.54 -8.20 -0.82
C ASP A 65 -2.46 -8.98 -0.07
N ARG A 66 -2.58 -10.31 -0.02
CA ARG A 66 -1.60 -11.17 0.65
C ARG A 66 -0.67 -11.81 -0.39
N VAL A 67 0.64 -11.63 -0.22
CA VAL A 67 1.68 -12.19 -1.09
C VAL A 67 2.39 -13.31 -0.34
N HIS A 68 2.47 -14.47 -0.98
CA HIS A 68 3.21 -15.64 -0.52
C HIS A 68 4.50 -15.74 -1.32
N ILE A 69 5.62 -15.78 -0.60
CA ILE A 69 6.97 -15.93 -1.16
C ILE A 69 7.46 -17.31 -0.76
N ASP A 70 7.64 -18.18 -1.75
CA ASP A 70 8.16 -19.52 -1.57
C ASP A 70 9.62 -19.56 -2.00
N ARG A 71 10.56 -19.83 -1.09
CA ARG A 71 11.97 -20.00 -1.47
C ARG A 71 12.36 -21.47 -1.51
N THR A 72 12.83 -21.92 -2.67
CA THR A 72 13.36 -23.27 -2.87
C THR A 72 14.79 -23.40 -2.34
N ALA A 73 15.23 -24.62 -2.02
CA ALA A 73 16.60 -24.89 -1.57
C ALA A 73 17.69 -24.47 -2.57
N ASP A 74 17.35 -24.40 -3.86
CA ASP A 74 18.23 -23.92 -4.94
C ASP A 74 18.31 -22.38 -5.04
N GLY A 75 17.60 -21.65 -4.16
CA GLY A 75 17.55 -20.19 -4.13
C GLY A 75 16.60 -19.56 -5.15
N ARG A 76 15.76 -20.34 -5.84
CA ARG A 76 14.69 -19.78 -6.69
C ARG A 76 13.50 -19.37 -5.83
N GLU A 77 12.91 -18.22 -6.15
CA GLU A 77 11.72 -17.68 -5.49
C GLU A 77 10.49 -17.85 -6.36
N GLY A 78 9.41 -18.37 -5.76
CA GLY A 78 8.06 -18.35 -6.29
C GLY A 78 7.23 -17.27 -5.60
N ILE A 79 6.35 -16.62 -6.35
CA ILE A 79 5.44 -15.59 -5.81
C ILE A 79 4.01 -15.99 -6.19
N THR A 80 3.17 -16.09 -5.17
CA THR A 80 1.72 -16.29 -5.32
C THR A 80 1.01 -15.15 -4.60
N VAL A 81 -0.10 -14.65 -5.16
CA VAL A 81 -0.86 -13.54 -4.57
C VAL A 81 -2.30 -13.95 -4.36
N ASP A 82 -2.79 -13.76 -3.14
CA ASP A 82 -4.18 -13.85 -2.74
C ASP A 82 -4.80 -12.44 -2.74
N PRO A 83 -5.62 -12.10 -3.75
CA PRO A 83 -6.16 -10.76 -3.90
C PRO A 83 -7.19 -10.46 -2.80
N ALA A 84 -7.10 -9.27 -2.20
CA ALA A 84 -8.13 -8.76 -1.31
C ALA A 84 -9.38 -8.33 -2.10
N PRO A 85 -10.57 -8.38 -1.48
CA PRO A 85 -11.81 -7.97 -2.12
C PRO A 85 -11.73 -6.54 -2.69
N ARG A 86 -12.18 -6.37 -3.95
CA ARG A 86 -12.27 -5.07 -4.61
C ARG A 86 -13.69 -4.56 -4.70
N PRO A 87 -13.89 -3.23 -4.76
CA PRO A 87 -15.16 -2.66 -5.19
C PRO A 87 -15.62 -3.28 -6.53
N GLY A 88 -16.85 -3.77 -6.59
CA GLY A 88 -17.39 -4.43 -7.80
C GLY A 88 -16.93 -5.88 -8.03
N GLY A 89 -16.14 -6.47 -7.13
CA GLY A 89 -15.75 -7.89 -7.19
C GLY A 89 -14.72 -8.24 -8.27
N VAL A 90 -14.06 -7.24 -8.86
CA VAL A 90 -13.03 -7.45 -9.88
C VAL A 90 -11.74 -7.96 -9.23
N VAL A 91 -11.10 -8.96 -9.85
CA VAL A 91 -9.77 -9.41 -9.44
C VAL A 91 -8.72 -8.64 -10.24
N PRO A 92 -7.82 -7.87 -9.60
CA PRO A 92 -6.80 -7.12 -10.30
C PRO A 92 -5.73 -8.04 -10.89
N GLN A 93 -5.03 -7.54 -11.91
CA GLN A 93 -3.78 -8.13 -12.36
C GLN A 93 -2.63 -7.61 -11.48
N PHE A 94 -1.52 -8.35 -11.41
CA PHE A 94 -0.35 -7.97 -10.61
C PHE A 94 0.90 -7.93 -11.47
N HIS A 95 1.72 -6.89 -11.24
CA HIS A 95 3.03 -6.76 -11.83
C HIS A 95 4.07 -7.11 -10.77
N ALA A 96 4.67 -8.30 -10.91
CA ALA A 96 5.77 -8.75 -10.06
C ALA A 96 7.09 -8.57 -10.80
N THR A 97 8.03 -7.86 -10.20
CA THR A 97 9.38 -7.66 -10.73
C THR A 97 10.40 -7.97 -9.66
N SER A 98 11.36 -8.85 -9.97
CA SER A 98 12.49 -9.14 -9.10
C SER A 98 13.78 -8.70 -9.78
N ARG A 99 14.55 -7.84 -9.11
CA ARG A 99 15.85 -7.33 -9.59
C ARG A 99 16.75 -7.12 -8.38
N ASP A 100 18.01 -7.56 -8.48
CA ASP A 100 19.06 -7.32 -7.47
C ASP A 100 18.65 -7.73 -6.04
N GLY A 101 17.83 -8.79 -5.91
CA GLY A 101 17.32 -9.28 -4.62
C GLY A 101 16.14 -8.50 -4.05
N VAL A 102 15.66 -7.48 -4.76
CA VAL A 102 14.46 -6.71 -4.42
C VAL A 102 13.30 -7.23 -5.27
N THR A 103 12.23 -7.63 -4.61
CA THR A 103 11.00 -8.09 -5.25
C THR A 103 9.89 -7.10 -4.96
N GLN A 104 9.32 -6.52 -6.02
CA GLN A 104 8.16 -5.62 -5.96
C GLN A 104 6.93 -6.28 -6.57
N VAL A 105 5.78 -6.09 -5.93
CA VAL A 105 4.48 -6.58 -6.41
C VAL A 105 3.48 -5.42 -6.42
N ILE A 106 3.15 -4.91 -7.60
CA ILE A 106 2.27 -3.76 -7.78
C ILE A 106 0.94 -4.22 -8.41
N PRO A 107 -0.21 -4.04 -7.73
CA PRO A 107 -1.52 -4.27 -8.33
C PRO A 107 -1.81 -3.26 -9.46
N ALA A 108 -2.39 -3.74 -10.57
CA ALA A 108 -2.60 -2.93 -11.77
C ALA A 108 -3.60 -1.76 -11.57
N ASP A 109 -4.52 -1.89 -10.62
CA ASP A 109 -5.51 -0.86 -10.26
C ASP A 109 -4.88 0.33 -9.53
N VAL A 110 -3.78 0.14 -8.80
CA VAL A 110 -3.06 1.24 -8.10
C VAL A 110 -1.79 1.69 -8.83
N ALA A 111 -1.38 1.00 -9.89
CA ALA A 111 -0.13 1.30 -10.61
C ALA A 111 -0.04 2.76 -11.09
N ALA A 112 -1.17 3.38 -11.46
CA ALA A 112 -1.21 4.79 -11.87
C ALA A 112 -0.95 5.80 -10.74
N LEU A 113 -1.00 5.36 -9.48
CA LEU A 113 -0.68 6.18 -8.31
C LEU A 113 0.79 6.07 -7.90
N VAL A 114 1.55 5.13 -8.46
CA VAL A 114 2.96 4.89 -8.13
C VAL A 114 3.84 5.46 -9.24
N PRO A 115 4.86 6.30 -8.93
CA PRO A 115 5.32 6.72 -7.61
C PRO A 115 4.68 8.04 -7.09
N ASP A 116 3.83 8.68 -7.89
CA ASP A 116 3.45 10.10 -7.67
C ASP A 116 2.62 10.34 -6.39
N ARG A 117 1.82 9.36 -5.96
CA ARG A 117 0.95 9.43 -4.79
C ARG A 117 1.25 8.37 -3.75
N LEU A 118 1.80 7.23 -4.17
CA LEU A 118 2.17 6.11 -3.31
C LEU A 118 3.65 5.78 -3.54
N ASP A 119 4.37 5.64 -2.43
CA ASP A 119 5.78 5.26 -2.47
C ASP A 119 5.93 3.80 -2.97
N PRO A 120 6.78 3.53 -3.98
CA PRO A 120 7.09 2.18 -4.44
C PRO A 120 7.56 1.23 -3.33
N ALA A 121 8.17 1.73 -2.26
CA ALA A 121 8.62 0.93 -1.11
C ALA A 121 7.45 0.25 -0.37
N LEU A 122 6.22 0.77 -0.49
CA LEU A 122 5.02 0.14 0.06
C LEU A 122 4.63 -1.17 -0.66
N PHE A 123 5.29 -1.47 -1.77
CA PHE A 123 5.07 -2.64 -2.60
C PHE A 123 6.33 -3.52 -2.73
N ASP A 124 7.40 -3.21 -1.99
CA ASP A 124 8.61 -4.03 -1.88
C ASP A 124 8.38 -5.15 -0.86
N VAL A 125 8.07 -6.35 -1.35
CA VAL A 125 7.75 -7.48 -0.49
C VAL A 125 8.97 -8.04 0.23
N THR A 126 10.18 -7.80 -0.30
CA THR A 126 11.42 -8.17 0.39
C THR A 126 11.61 -7.30 1.63
N ALA A 127 11.43 -5.98 1.50
CA ALA A 127 11.55 -5.05 2.61
C ALA A 127 10.44 -5.23 3.64
N LEU A 128 9.19 -5.45 3.20
CA LEU A 128 8.06 -5.69 4.07
C LEU A 128 8.19 -7.01 4.84
N ALA A 129 8.67 -8.09 4.21
CA ALA A 129 8.97 -9.35 4.88
C ALA A 129 10.05 -9.17 5.98
N ALA A 130 11.09 -8.38 5.70
CA ALA A 130 12.16 -8.12 6.66
C ALA A 130 11.72 -7.29 7.86
N GLN A 131 10.68 -6.47 7.71
CA GLN A 131 10.10 -5.64 8.77
C GLN A 131 9.07 -6.38 9.63
N ASP A 132 8.72 -7.62 9.27
CA ASP A 132 7.61 -8.37 9.88
C ASP A 132 6.33 -7.52 9.93
N ALA A 133 6.04 -6.84 8.81
CA ALA A 133 4.89 -5.95 8.68
C ALA A 133 3.59 -6.76 8.84
N GLY A 134 3.07 -6.76 10.06
CA GLY A 134 1.84 -7.47 10.45
C GLY A 134 0.57 -6.68 10.10
N ASP A 135 -0.42 -6.74 10.99
CA ASP A 135 -1.76 -6.15 10.76
C ASP A 135 -1.80 -4.60 10.91
N THR A 136 -0.66 -3.95 11.10
CA THR A 136 -0.57 -2.50 11.24
C THR A 136 0.68 -1.98 10.55
N LEU A 137 0.51 -0.98 9.68
CA LEU A 137 1.58 -0.42 8.88
C LEU A 137 1.83 1.05 9.26
N PRO A 138 3.02 1.40 9.80
CA PRO A 138 3.38 2.80 10.04
C PRO A 138 3.62 3.51 8.72
N LEU A 139 2.86 4.58 8.46
CA LEU A 139 2.90 5.36 7.22
C LEU A 139 3.10 6.85 7.52
N ILE A 140 3.65 7.57 6.55
CA ILE A 140 3.70 9.04 6.57
C ILE A 140 2.76 9.54 5.48
N LEU A 141 1.78 10.35 5.86
CA LEU A 141 0.82 10.96 4.95
C LEU A 141 1.20 12.42 4.70
N ASP A 142 1.40 12.76 3.44
CA ASP A 142 1.57 14.13 2.96
C ASP A 142 0.26 14.64 2.31
N TYR A 143 -0.04 15.92 2.47
CA TYR A 143 -1.25 16.55 2.00
C TYR A 143 -0.94 17.74 1.09
N ALA A 144 -1.61 17.77 -0.06
CA ALA A 144 -1.33 18.74 -1.13
C ALA A 144 -1.65 20.21 -0.79
N ASP A 145 -2.33 20.48 0.32
CA ASP A 145 -2.72 21.83 0.73
C ASP A 145 -1.66 22.58 1.56
N ASP A 146 -0.45 21.99 1.73
CA ASP A 146 0.68 22.52 2.54
C ASP A 146 0.29 22.89 3.98
N ALA A 147 -0.91 22.48 4.40
CA ALA A 147 -1.51 22.84 5.67
C ALA A 147 -1.19 21.75 6.69
N VAL A 148 -0.62 22.18 7.81
CA VAL A 148 -0.39 21.30 8.96
C VAL A 148 -1.72 20.78 9.48
N ARG A 149 -2.01 19.49 9.28
CA ARG A 149 -3.23 18.86 9.80
C ARG A 149 -3.11 18.56 11.29
N PRO A 150 -4.10 18.97 12.11
CA PRO A 150 -4.14 18.57 13.50
C PRO A 150 -4.54 17.09 13.63
N LEU A 151 -4.02 16.44 14.67
CA LEU A 151 -4.18 15.00 14.94
C LEU A 151 -5.63 14.53 15.07
N ASN A 152 -6.56 15.45 15.35
CA ASN A 152 -7.99 15.17 15.54
C ASN A 152 -8.85 15.44 14.29
N THR A 153 -8.22 15.72 13.14
CA THR A 153 -8.95 15.87 11.86
C THR A 153 -9.49 14.52 11.42
N THR A 154 -10.67 14.50 10.79
CA THR A 154 -11.30 13.27 10.25
C THR A 154 -10.27 12.44 9.47
N PRO A 155 -10.03 11.19 9.87
CA PRO A 155 -8.89 10.44 9.36
C PRO A 155 -9.16 9.90 7.96
N VAL A 156 -8.07 9.67 7.20
CA VAL A 156 -8.10 8.71 6.10
C VAL A 156 -8.61 7.38 6.67
N PRO A 157 -9.62 6.74 6.07
CA PRO A 157 -10.17 5.49 6.61
C PRO A 157 -9.07 4.46 6.90
N GLY A 158 -9.13 3.83 8.08
CA GLY A 158 -8.13 2.86 8.51
C GLY A 158 -6.83 3.46 9.07
N ALA A 159 -6.61 4.78 9.01
CA ALA A 159 -5.40 5.41 9.53
C ALA A 159 -5.66 6.11 10.88
N THR A 160 -4.78 5.87 11.85
CA THR A 160 -4.77 6.55 13.15
C THR A 160 -3.55 7.44 13.25
N ALA A 161 -3.74 8.76 13.39
CA ALA A 161 -2.64 9.70 13.52
C ALA A 161 -1.88 9.51 14.84
N THR A 162 -0.56 9.34 14.75
CA THR A 162 0.32 9.12 15.91
C THR A 162 1.18 10.33 16.20
N LEU A 163 1.72 10.97 15.16
CA LEU A 163 2.63 12.11 15.31
C LEU A 163 2.48 13.10 14.16
N GLN A 164 2.39 14.37 14.50
CA GLN A 164 2.39 15.46 13.54
C GLN A 164 3.83 15.87 13.21
N LEU A 165 4.18 15.88 11.93
CA LEU A 165 5.51 16.22 11.44
C LEU A 165 5.48 17.61 10.81
N ALA A 166 5.37 18.64 11.64
CA ALA A 166 5.19 20.02 11.20
C ALA A 166 6.30 20.55 10.27
N SER A 167 7.53 20.07 10.41
CA SER A 167 8.66 20.47 9.56
C SER A 167 8.52 20.03 8.10
N VAL A 168 7.66 19.05 7.84
CA VAL A 168 7.43 18.46 6.50
C VAL A 168 5.95 18.43 6.14
N ASN A 169 5.09 19.19 6.85
CA ASN A 169 3.64 19.27 6.66
C ASN A 169 2.91 17.90 6.61
N ALA A 170 3.49 16.88 7.23
CA ALA A 170 3.00 15.51 7.15
C ALA A 170 2.45 15.01 8.50
N VAL A 171 1.79 13.86 8.46
CA VAL A 171 1.30 13.15 9.64
C VAL A 171 1.75 11.69 9.58
N ALA A 172 2.43 11.23 10.62
CA ALA A 172 2.68 9.82 10.81
C ALA A 172 1.39 9.15 11.32
N VAL A 173 1.06 8.01 10.73
CA VAL A 173 -0.15 7.25 11.04
C VAL A 173 0.18 5.77 11.19
N ASP A 174 -0.58 5.09 12.03
CA ASP A 174 -0.69 3.64 12.00
C ASP A 174 -1.92 3.28 11.17
N ALA A 175 -1.72 2.51 10.09
CA ALA A 175 -2.77 2.13 9.18
C ALA A 175 -3.15 0.65 9.33
N ASP A 176 -4.44 0.38 9.42
CA ASP A 176 -5.04 -0.93 9.15
C ASP A 176 -4.99 -1.18 7.62
N PRO A 177 -4.26 -2.20 7.14
CA PRO A 177 -4.05 -2.41 5.71
C PRO A 177 -5.34 -2.60 4.92
N ALA A 178 -6.38 -3.21 5.50
CA ALA A 178 -7.62 -3.47 4.79
C ALA A 178 -8.46 -2.19 4.61
N ALA A 179 -8.68 -1.44 5.69
CA ALA A 179 -9.45 -0.20 5.65
C ALA A 179 -8.72 0.91 4.89
N PHE A 180 -7.40 1.02 5.08
CA PHE A 180 -6.58 1.96 4.31
C PHE A 180 -6.51 1.58 2.83
N GLY A 181 -6.32 0.29 2.52
CA GLY A 181 -6.35 -0.23 1.16
C GLY A 181 -7.65 0.11 0.44
N ALA A 182 -8.81 -0.01 1.10
CA ALA A 182 -10.09 0.41 0.53
C ALA A 182 -10.14 1.92 0.19
N ALA A 183 -9.52 2.78 1.01
CA ALA A 183 -9.40 4.20 0.73
C ALA A 183 -8.50 4.47 -0.48
N VAL A 184 -7.37 3.76 -0.58
CA VAL A 184 -6.45 3.83 -1.74
C VAL A 184 -7.16 3.39 -3.03
N LEU A 185 -7.92 2.29 -2.99
CA LEU A 185 -8.68 1.79 -4.14
C LEU A 185 -9.76 2.78 -4.58
N THR A 186 -10.41 3.47 -3.64
CA THR A 186 -11.38 4.53 -3.95
C THR A 186 -10.69 5.70 -4.65
N LEU A 187 -9.49 6.09 -4.20
CA LEU A 187 -8.69 7.14 -4.84
C LEU A 187 -8.26 6.74 -6.26
N ALA A 188 -7.86 5.48 -6.46
CA ALA A 188 -7.46 4.94 -7.75
C ALA A 188 -8.62 4.86 -8.76
N GLY A 189 -9.82 4.51 -8.30
CA GLY A 189 -11.03 4.57 -9.12
C GLY A 189 -11.33 6.00 -9.59
N ALA A 190 -11.28 6.96 -8.66
CA ALA A 190 -11.53 8.37 -8.97
C ALA A 190 -10.49 8.96 -9.96
N SER A 191 -9.22 8.56 -9.86
CA SER A 191 -8.19 9.00 -10.81
C SER A 191 -8.40 8.42 -12.21
N THR A 192 -8.83 7.16 -12.29
CA THR A 192 -9.17 6.50 -13.55
C THR A 192 -10.37 7.16 -14.24
N ASP A 193 -11.41 7.50 -13.48
CA ASP A 193 -12.56 8.23 -13.99
C ASP A 193 -12.18 9.63 -14.50
N ALA A 194 -11.34 10.35 -13.75
CA ALA A 194 -10.85 11.66 -14.15
C ALA A 194 -10.01 11.59 -15.44
N ALA A 195 -9.12 10.59 -15.56
CA ALA A 195 -8.34 10.36 -16.77
C ALA A 195 -9.24 10.02 -17.97
N THR A 196 -10.27 9.21 -17.75
CA THR A 196 -11.26 8.86 -18.78
C THR A 196 -12.05 10.08 -19.24
N LEU A 197 -12.48 10.95 -18.32
CA LEU A 197 -13.13 12.23 -18.66
C LEU A 197 -12.19 13.17 -19.42
N ALA A 198 -10.91 13.24 -19.06
CA ALA A 198 -9.92 14.07 -19.75
C ALA A 198 -9.59 13.56 -21.17
N ALA A 199 -9.68 12.24 -21.40
CA ALA A 199 -9.46 11.62 -22.71
C ALA A 199 -10.67 11.73 -23.64
N GLN A 200 -11.86 12.11 -23.14
CA GLN A 200 -13.02 12.30 -23.98
C GLN A 200 -12.85 13.52 -24.88
N PRO A 201 -13.29 13.44 -26.16
CA PRO A 201 -13.26 14.61 -27.04
C PRO A 201 -14.10 15.71 -26.40
N LEU A 202 -13.52 16.90 -26.24
CA LEU A 202 -14.24 18.08 -25.78
C LEU A 202 -15.50 18.22 -26.63
N ALA A 203 -16.66 17.96 -26.03
CA ALA A 203 -17.93 18.17 -26.70
C ALA A 203 -17.90 19.61 -27.24
N PRO A 204 -18.23 19.84 -28.53
CA PRO A 204 -18.19 21.17 -29.08
C PRO A 204 -19.05 22.04 -28.17
N TRP A 205 -18.40 23.02 -27.53
CA TRP A 205 -19.08 24.00 -26.70
C TRP A 205 -20.11 24.65 -27.61
N ARG A 206 -21.37 24.20 -27.52
CA ARG A 206 -22.43 24.80 -28.29
C ARG A 206 -22.59 26.15 -27.64
N ARG A 207 -22.16 27.22 -28.33
CA ARG A 207 -22.54 28.59 -28.02
C ARG A 207 -24.07 28.64 -28.18
N SER A 208 -24.80 28.13 -27.19
CA SER A 208 -26.20 28.46 -27.04
C SER A 208 -26.18 29.95 -26.74
N GLY A 209 -26.37 30.74 -27.81
CA GLY A 209 -26.92 32.07 -27.70
C GLY A 209 -28.32 31.94 -27.12
N SER A 210 -28.42 31.53 -25.86
CA SER A 210 -29.55 31.80 -25.02
C SER A 210 -29.41 33.28 -24.73
N THR A 211 -29.88 34.13 -25.65
CA THR A 211 -30.24 35.49 -25.30
C THR A 211 -31.13 35.34 -24.06
N PRO A 212 -30.71 35.79 -22.86
CA PRO A 212 -31.64 35.81 -21.75
C PRO A 212 -32.80 36.69 -22.22
N ALA A 213 -34.00 36.11 -22.25
CA ALA A 213 -35.20 36.86 -22.56
C ALA A 213 -35.18 38.12 -21.68
N PRO A 214 -35.40 39.31 -22.27
CA PRO A 214 -35.39 40.54 -21.48
C PRO A 214 -36.38 40.38 -20.34
N ARG A 215 -35.90 40.51 -19.11
CA ARG A 215 -36.77 40.59 -17.94
C ARG A 215 -37.76 41.74 -18.20
N PRO A 216 -39.07 41.53 -18.00
CA PRO A 216 -40.04 42.61 -18.15
C PRO A 216 -39.65 43.75 -17.19
N GLY A 217 -39.30 44.92 -17.74
CA GLY A 217 -39.02 46.13 -16.96
C GLY A 217 -37.74 46.90 -17.30
N TRP A 218 -36.86 46.42 -18.19
CA TRP A 218 -35.68 47.19 -18.62
C TRP A 218 -35.82 47.68 -20.06
N THR A 219 -36.01 48.98 -20.23
CA THR A 219 -35.91 49.68 -21.52
C THR A 219 -34.43 49.85 -21.89
N ALA A 220 -34.00 49.18 -22.95
CA ALA A 220 -32.67 49.39 -23.53
C ALA A 220 -32.61 50.76 -24.23
N VAL A 221 -31.66 51.60 -23.83
CA VAL A 221 -31.31 52.83 -24.54
C VAL A 221 -30.51 52.47 -25.79
N PRO A 222 -30.92 52.87 -27.01
CA PRO A 222 -30.16 52.55 -28.21
C PRO A 222 -28.85 53.33 -28.27
N ALA A 223 -27.75 52.61 -28.47
CA ALA A 223 -26.42 53.17 -28.70
C ALA A 223 -26.43 54.03 -29.98
N ARG A 224 -26.12 55.32 -29.83
CA ARG A 224 -25.96 56.26 -30.96
C ARG A 224 -24.76 55.86 -31.81
N SER A 225 -25.01 55.62 -33.09
CA SER A 225 -24.01 55.43 -34.14
C SER A 225 -23.11 56.67 -34.27
N ARG A 226 -21.84 56.56 -33.86
CA ARG A 226 -20.83 57.57 -34.21
C ARG A 226 -20.33 57.27 -35.62
N ARG A 227 -20.64 58.20 -36.52
CA ARG A 227 -20.23 58.21 -37.92
C ARG A 227 -18.70 58.22 -38.07
N ARG A 228 -18.23 57.45 -39.05
CA ARG A 228 -16.89 57.38 -39.63
C ARG A 228 -16.47 58.74 -40.22
N PRO A 229 -15.27 59.27 -39.95
CA PRO A 229 -14.77 60.47 -40.61
C PRO A 229 -14.31 60.14 -42.05
N PRO A 230 -14.52 61.03 -43.04
CA PRO A 230 -14.03 60.85 -44.40
C PRO A 230 -12.52 61.13 -44.52
N GLY A 231 -11.90 60.47 -45.50
CA GLY A 231 -10.47 60.30 -45.69
C GLY A 231 -9.67 61.55 -46.06
N ARG A 232 -8.38 61.48 -45.75
CA ARG A 232 -7.31 62.34 -46.29
C ARG A 232 -7.13 62.05 -47.80
N PRO A 233 -7.01 63.06 -48.67
CA PRO A 233 -6.59 62.84 -50.05
C PRO A 233 -5.10 62.49 -50.13
N ALA A 234 -4.77 61.75 -51.19
CA ALA A 234 -3.49 61.10 -51.43
C ALA A 234 -2.38 62.05 -51.92
N SER A 235 -1.16 61.55 -51.76
CA SER A 235 0.15 62.05 -52.17
C SER A 235 0.23 62.60 -53.60
N THR A 236 1.00 63.68 -53.79
CA THR A 236 1.65 64.00 -55.07
C THR A 236 3.05 64.56 -54.80
N ALA A 237 4.06 63.81 -55.24
CA ALA A 237 5.37 64.28 -55.69
C ALA A 237 5.51 63.79 -57.15
N PRO A 238 6.45 64.25 -58.01
CA PRO A 238 7.62 65.11 -57.79
C PRO A 238 7.77 66.25 -58.83
N GLY A 239 8.86 67.04 -58.74
CA GLY A 239 9.28 68.03 -59.73
C GLY A 239 10.27 69.04 -59.16
#